data_AF-A0A434TCE7-F1
#
_entry.id   AF-A0A434TCE7-F1
#
_cell.length_a   1.000
_cell.length_b   1.000
_cell.length_c   1.000
_cell.angle_alpha   90.00
_cell.angle_beta   90.00
_cell.angle_gamma   90.00
#
_symmetry.space_group_name_H-M   'P 1'
#
loop_
_entity.id
_entity.type
_entity.pdbx_description
1 polymer ?
#
loop_
_entity_poly.entity_id
_entity_poly.type
_entity_poly.pdbx_seq_one_letter_code
_entity_poly.pdbx_strand_id
1 'polypeptide(L)'
;MRLGRDLCHLTVLAFIAGLALWPHAASADPVTPARIAAALPKLEALAQAAVADGAVPGLAIGVVHDDKVIFLKGFGHREAGRPEPVDADG
;
A
#
# COMPACT_ATOMS: atom_id res chain seq x y z
N MET A 1 30.45 -26.14 49.50
CA MET A 1 29.71 -24.95 49.03
C MET A 1 30.18 -24.59 47.62
N ARG A 2 29.59 -25.19 46.57
CA ARG A 2 29.88 -24.86 45.16
C ARG A 2 28.63 -24.86 44.25
N LEU A 3 27.45 -25.16 44.81
CA LEU A 3 26.24 -25.44 44.03
C LEU A 3 25.43 -24.17 43.64
N GLY A 4 25.69 -23.02 44.27
CA GLY A 4 24.95 -21.77 44.02
C GLY A 4 25.52 -20.87 42.91
N ARG A 5 26.75 -21.12 42.45
CA ARG A 5 27.44 -20.24 41.49
C ARG A 5 27.17 -20.62 40.04
N ASP A 6 27.05 -21.91 39.75
CA ASP A 6 26.78 -22.42 38.39
C ASP A 6 25.31 -22.25 37.98
N LEU A 7 24.39 -22.20 38.94
CA LEU A 7 22.96 -21.94 38.70
C LEU A 7 22.68 -20.49 38.28
N CYS A 8 23.56 -19.56 38.67
CA CYS A 8 23.45 -18.13 38.33
C CYS A 8 23.96 -17.84 36.91
N HIS A 9 24.92 -18.64 36.41
CA HIS A 9 25.42 -18.50 35.05
C HIS A 9 24.46 -19.07 33.99
N LEU A 10 23.68 -20.09 34.35
CA LEU A 10 22.73 -20.74 33.44
C LEU A 10 21.49 -19.86 33.16
N THR A 11 21.08 -19.00 34.09
CA THR A 11 19.98 -18.05 33.91
C THR A 11 20.36 -16.81 33.09
N VAL A 12 21.64 -16.41 33.09
CA VAL A 12 22.10 -15.22 32.36
C VAL A 12 22.19 -15.46 30.84
N LEU A 13 22.50 -16.68 30.40
CA LEU A 13 22.62 -16.99 28.97
C LEU A 13 21.27 -17.13 28.25
N ALA A 14 20.20 -17.51 28.95
CA ALA A 14 18.87 -17.66 28.36
C ALA A 14 18.21 -16.30 28.01
N PHE A 15 18.65 -15.20 28.63
CA PHE A 15 18.11 -13.85 28.37
C PHE A 15 18.64 -13.21 27.08
N ILE A 16 19.83 -13.61 26.59
CA ILE A 16 20.44 -13.00 25.39
C ILE A 16 19.90 -13.64 24.10
N ALA A 17 19.50 -14.92 24.14
CA ALA A 17 18.96 -15.62 22.97
C ALA A 17 17.52 -15.18 22.60
N GLY A 18 16.76 -14.60 23.55
CA GLY A 18 15.40 -14.12 23.28
C GLY A 18 15.33 -12.86 22.42
N LEU A 19 16.36 -11.99 22.47
CA LEU A 19 16.39 -10.70 21.77
C LEU A 19 16.63 -10.81 20.25
N ALA A 20 17.13 -11.94 19.76
CA ALA A 20 17.42 -12.13 18.33
C ALA A 20 16.15 -12.46 17.51
N LEU A 21 15.06 -12.87 18.17
CA LEU A 21 13.79 -13.16 17.53
C LEU A 21 12.78 -12.03 17.74
N TRP A 22 13.26 -10.79 17.91
CA TRP A 22 12.36 -9.64 17.89
C TRP A 22 11.85 -9.47 16.47
N PRO A 23 10.52 -9.48 16.27
CA PRO A 23 9.98 -9.10 14.97
C PRO A 23 10.48 -7.69 14.72
N HIS A 24 11.41 -7.56 13.77
CA HIS A 24 11.76 -6.26 13.24
C HIS A 24 10.45 -5.72 12.69
N ALA A 25 9.90 -4.72 13.38
CA ALA A 25 8.79 -3.96 12.85
C ALA A 25 9.26 -3.45 11.48
N ALA A 26 8.71 -4.02 10.41
CA ALA A 26 8.99 -3.56 9.08
C ALA A 26 8.51 -2.11 9.00
N SER A 27 9.45 -1.17 8.94
CA SER A 27 9.12 0.23 8.76
C SER A 27 8.37 0.38 7.44
N ALA A 28 7.13 0.89 7.49
CA ALA A 28 6.42 1.26 6.30
C ALA A 28 7.18 2.41 5.62
N ASP A 29 7.53 2.23 4.34
CA ASP A 29 8.19 3.25 3.54
C ASP A 29 7.24 4.46 3.42
N PRO A 30 7.66 5.69 3.82
CA PRO A 30 6.78 6.84 3.86
C PRO A 30 6.13 7.12 2.50
N VAL A 31 4.86 7.52 2.53
CA VAL A 31 4.14 7.98 1.34
C VAL A 31 4.61 9.40 1.03
N THR A 32 5.65 9.50 0.22
CA THR A 32 6.19 10.80 -0.20
C THR A 32 5.46 11.31 -1.46
N PRO A 33 5.37 12.64 -1.66
CA PRO A 33 4.78 13.21 -2.86
C PRO A 33 5.42 12.70 -4.16
N ALA A 34 6.73 12.47 -4.16
CA ALA A 34 7.45 11.91 -5.31
C ALA A 34 7.00 10.47 -5.63
N ARG A 35 6.78 9.65 -4.60
CA ARG A 35 6.30 8.27 -4.77
C ARG A 35 4.87 8.24 -5.29
N ILE A 36 4.02 9.12 -4.79
CA ILE A 36 2.66 9.31 -5.30
C ILE A 36 2.72 9.70 -6.78
N ALA A 37 3.49 10.72 -7.14
CA ALA A 37 3.61 11.19 -8.52
C ALA A 37 4.11 10.08 -9.47
N ALA A 38 5.01 9.20 -9.00
CA ALA A 38 5.49 8.06 -9.76
C ALA A 38 4.47 6.91 -9.87
N ALA A 39 3.48 6.84 -8.96
CA ALA A 39 2.44 5.82 -8.95
C ALA A 39 1.23 6.19 -9.81
N LEU A 40 0.88 7.49 -9.91
CA LEU A 40 -0.30 7.94 -10.67
C LEU A 40 -0.33 7.46 -12.14
N PRO A 41 0.76 7.53 -12.92
CA PRO A 41 0.74 7.03 -14.30
C PRO A 41 0.51 5.52 -14.38
N LYS A 42 1.00 4.76 -13.40
CA LYS A 42 0.78 3.30 -13.34
C LYS A 42 -0.67 3.00 -13.02
N LEU A 43 -1.27 3.74 -12.10
CA LEU A 43 -2.70 3.64 -11.78
C LEU A 43 -3.56 3.96 -13.00
N GLU A 44 -3.21 5.01 -13.73
CA GLU A 44 -3.90 5.39 -14.96
C GLU A 44 -3.84 4.28 -16.03
N ALA A 45 -2.66 3.69 -16.24
CA ALA A 45 -2.50 2.59 -17.19
C ALA A 45 -3.34 1.36 -16.81
N LEU A 46 -3.44 1.04 -15.51
CA LEU A 46 -4.28 -0.07 -15.05
C LEU A 46 -5.77 0.21 -15.29
N ALA A 47 -6.23 1.44 -15.05
CA ALA A 47 -7.60 1.83 -15.31
C ALA A 47 -7.94 1.77 -16.80
N GLN A 48 -7.03 2.28 -17.65
CA GLN A 48 -7.18 2.20 -19.10
C GLN A 48 -7.21 0.75 -19.59
N ALA A 49 -6.35 -0.12 -19.06
CA ALA A 49 -6.35 -1.54 -19.39
C ALA A 49 -7.68 -2.21 -19.00
N ALA A 50 -8.21 -1.94 -17.80
CA ALA A 50 -9.49 -2.51 -17.38
C ALA A 50 -10.66 -2.13 -18.31
N VAL A 51 -10.68 -0.89 -18.82
CA VAL A 51 -11.67 -0.45 -19.82
C VAL A 51 -11.41 -1.09 -21.18
N ALA A 52 -10.15 -1.11 -21.63
CA ALA A 52 -9.76 -1.66 -22.93
C ALA A 52 -9.99 -3.17 -23.04
N ASP A 53 -9.74 -3.91 -21.96
CA ASP A 53 -9.97 -5.35 -21.85
C ASP A 53 -11.47 -5.69 -21.71
N GLY A 54 -12.34 -4.66 -21.64
CA GLY A 54 -13.78 -4.83 -21.52
C GLY A 54 -14.24 -5.35 -20.16
N ALA A 55 -13.39 -5.29 -19.13
CA ALA A 55 -13.75 -5.71 -17.78
C ALA A 55 -14.84 -4.82 -17.17
N VAL A 56 -14.84 -3.53 -17.53
CA VAL A 56 -15.87 -2.56 -17.17
C VAL A 56 -16.13 -1.60 -18.35
N PRO A 57 -17.37 -1.10 -18.52
CA PRO A 57 -17.66 -0.04 -19.51
C PRO A 57 -16.88 1.25 -19.22
N GLY A 58 -16.75 1.58 -17.94
CA GLY A 58 -16.03 2.74 -17.44
C GLY A 58 -15.89 2.72 -15.91
N LEU A 59 -15.01 3.56 -15.38
CA LEU A 59 -14.72 3.70 -13.96
C LEU A 59 -14.20 5.12 -13.63
N ALA A 60 -14.37 5.58 -12.40
CA ALA A 60 -13.79 6.84 -11.91
C ALA A 60 -12.84 6.58 -10.73
N ILE A 61 -11.73 7.32 -10.68
CA ILE A 61 -10.72 7.22 -9.62
C ILE A 61 -10.46 8.60 -9.03
N GLY A 62 -10.59 8.71 -7.71
CA GLY A 62 -10.12 9.83 -6.91
C GLY A 62 -9.00 9.40 -5.95
N VAL A 63 -7.93 10.19 -5.86
CA VAL A 63 -6.85 9.98 -4.88
C VAL A 63 -6.74 11.22 -4.01
N VAL A 64 -6.79 11.02 -2.69
CA VAL A 64 -6.67 12.07 -1.67
C VAL A 64 -5.45 11.81 -0.81
N HIS A 65 -4.63 12.84 -0.60
CA HIS A 65 -3.48 12.81 0.30
C HIS A 65 -3.40 14.14 1.07
N ASP A 66 -3.20 14.09 2.38
CA ASP A 66 -3.20 15.27 3.27
C ASP A 66 -4.40 16.20 3.02
N ASP A 67 -5.61 15.63 3.03
CA ASP A 67 -6.88 16.34 2.80
C ASP A 67 -6.99 17.06 1.43
N LYS A 68 -6.10 16.73 0.48
CA LYS A 68 -6.10 17.28 -0.88
C LYS A 68 -6.41 16.20 -1.90
N VAL A 69 -7.38 16.48 -2.77
CA VAL A 69 -7.59 15.70 -3.99
C VAL A 69 -6.41 15.96 -4.92
N ILE A 70 -5.57 14.94 -5.11
CA ILE A 70 -4.35 15.01 -5.93
C ILE A 70 -4.53 14.34 -7.29
N PHE A 71 -5.61 13.57 -7.47
CA PHE A 71 -6.00 12.94 -8.73
C PHE A 71 -7.50 12.72 -8.73
N LEU A 72 -8.17 13.06 -9.83
CA LEU A 72 -9.59 12.81 -10.03
C LEU A 72 -9.83 12.63 -11.53
N LYS A 73 -10.19 11.43 -11.96
CA LYS A 73 -10.33 11.11 -13.39
C LYS A 73 -11.34 9.98 -13.64
N GLY A 74 -12.16 10.15 -14.67
CA GLY A 74 -13.00 9.12 -15.26
C GLY A 74 -12.33 8.42 -16.45
N PHE A 75 -12.67 7.15 -16.66
CA PHE A 75 -12.19 6.30 -17.75
C PHE A 75 -13.39 5.58 -18.38
N GLY A 76 -13.35 5.40 -19.70
CA GLY A 76 -14.41 4.69 -20.42
C GLY A 76 -15.75 5.43 -20.41
N HIS A 77 -16.83 4.66 -20.51
CA HIS A 77 -18.20 5.14 -20.66
C HIS A 77 -19.08 4.74 -19.48
N ARG A 78 -20.11 5.53 -19.18
CA ARG A 78 -21.05 5.25 -18.09
C ARG A 78 -21.84 3.97 -18.31
N GLU A 79 -22.16 3.66 -19.56
CA GLU A 79 -22.96 2.49 -19.93
C GLU A 79 -22.30 1.70 -21.06
N ALA A 80 -22.45 0.38 -21.04
CA ALA A 80 -21.97 -0.47 -22.12
C ALA A 80 -22.69 -0.14 -23.42
N GLY A 81 -21.92 0.11 -24.48
CA GLY A 81 -22.47 0.40 -25.81
C GLY A 81 -23.03 1.81 -25.99
N ARG A 82 -22.92 2.68 -24.97
CA ARG A 82 -23.25 4.10 -25.13
C ARG A 82 -22.00 4.99 -25.15
N PRO A 83 -22.05 6.16 -25.82
CA PRO A 83 -20.89 7.02 -25.99
C PRO A 83 -20.66 7.99 -24.82
N GLU A 84 -21.53 8.04 -23.80
CA GLU A 84 -21.36 8.99 -22.70
C GLU A 84 -20.15 8.61 -21.84
N PRO A 85 -19.11 9.47 -21.77
CA PRO A 85 -17.94 9.17 -20.97
C PRO A 85 -18.27 9.22 -19.48
N VAL A 86 -17.49 8.47 -18.70
CA VAL A 86 -17.43 8.70 -17.25
C VAL A 86 -16.74 10.03 -17.00
N ASP A 87 -17.44 10.98 -16.39
CA ASP A 87 -16.81 12.18 -15.84
C ASP A 87 -16.36 11.91 -14.40
N ALA A 88 -15.50 12.79 -13.90
CA ALA A 88 -14.93 12.64 -12.58
C ALA A 88 -15.79 13.30 -11.48
N ASP A 89 -16.85 14.03 -11.86
CA ASP A 89 -17.74 14.80 -10.98
C ASP A 89 -19.16 14.22 -10.84
N GLY A 90 -19.55 13.20 -11.64
CA GLY A 90 -20.84 12.50 -11.53
C GLY A 90 -21.80 12.71 -12.69
#